data_AF-A0A6P9B0Q4-F1
#
_entry.id   AF-A0A6P9B0Q4-F1
#
_cell.length_a   1.000
_cell.length_b   1.000
_cell.length_c   1.000
_cell.angle_alpha   90.00
_cell.angle_beta   90.00
_cell.angle_gamma   90.00
#
_symmetry.space_group_name_H-M   'P 1'
#
loop_
_entity.id
_entity.type
_entity.pdbx_description
1 polymer ?
#
loop_
_entity_poly.entity_id
_entity_poly.type
_entity_poly.pdbx_seq_one_letter_code
_entity_poly.pdbx_strand_id
1 'polypeptide(L)'
;MTPKDKTVADLVKNSIASLTLPEAEGDFCRKTIIDPDDPKCTRLTFIGNMVTVPPEELESVKQALFSRHPIMRKWPRNYEWFFMKMNIEHIWLQDWYGGITIITLEEYFKAVPSKT
;
A
#
# COMPACT_ATOMS: atom_id res chain seq x y z
N MET A 1 -8.89 -7.99 -5.95
CA MET A 1 -8.58 -7.89 -7.39
C MET A 1 -9.41 -8.92 -8.16
N THR A 2 -9.45 -8.82 -9.49
CA THR A 2 -10.16 -9.78 -10.36
C THR A 2 -9.23 -10.27 -11.46
N PRO A 3 -9.40 -11.49 -12.00
CA PRO A 3 -8.55 -11.98 -13.10
C PRO A 3 -8.63 -11.13 -14.38
N LYS A 4 -9.69 -10.32 -14.52
CA LYS A 4 -9.91 -9.42 -15.67
C LYS A 4 -9.21 -8.07 -15.52
N ASP A 5 -8.61 -7.80 -14.35
CA ASP A 5 -7.87 -6.58 -14.08
C ASP A 5 -6.54 -6.58 -14.86
N LYS A 6 -6.26 -5.51 -15.60
CA LYS A 6 -5.00 -5.38 -16.36
C LYS A 6 -3.80 -5.42 -15.44
N THR A 7 -3.90 -4.83 -14.25
CA THR A 7 -2.83 -4.88 -13.25
C THR A 7 -2.56 -6.31 -12.81
N VAL A 8 -3.58 -7.16 -12.67
CA VAL A 8 -3.38 -8.60 -12.38
C VAL A 8 -2.66 -9.29 -13.54
N ALA A 9 -3.03 -8.98 -14.78
CA ALA A 9 -2.35 -9.56 -15.95
C ALA A 9 -0.85 -9.22 -16.01
N ASP A 10 -0.48 -8.01 -15.57
CA ASP A 10 0.93 -7.59 -15.45
C ASP A 10 1.61 -8.29 -14.27
N LEU A 11 0.96 -8.32 -13.10
CA LEU A 11 1.51 -8.93 -11.88
C LEU A 11 1.72 -10.45 -12.00
N VAL A 12 0.93 -11.14 -12.83
CA VAL A 12 1.11 -12.57 -13.14
C VAL A 12 2.38 -12.81 -13.96
N LYS A 13 2.80 -11.85 -14.79
CA LYS A 13 4.04 -11.94 -15.58
C LYS A 13 5.26 -11.50 -14.78
N ASN A 14 5.10 -10.45 -13.98
CA ASN A 14 6.13 -9.94 -13.09
C ASN A 14 5.48 -9.44 -11.79
N SER A 15 5.72 -10.17 -10.70
CA SER A 15 5.13 -9.86 -9.40
C SER A 15 5.72 -8.63 -8.73
N ILE A 16 6.84 -8.09 -9.24
CA ILE A 16 7.49 -6.92 -8.67
C ILE A 16 6.61 -5.68 -8.89
N ALA A 17 6.24 -5.04 -7.79
CA ALA A 17 5.47 -3.80 -7.80
C ALA A 17 5.98 -2.82 -6.75
N SER A 18 5.69 -1.55 -6.95
CA SER A 18 5.85 -0.50 -5.96
C SER A 18 4.53 0.17 -5.62
N LEU A 19 4.36 0.55 -4.36
CA LEU A 19 3.23 1.31 -3.86
C LEU A 19 3.77 2.57 -3.19
N THR A 20 3.44 3.73 -3.74
CA THR A 20 3.80 5.03 -3.16
C THR A 20 2.58 5.61 -2.46
N LEU A 21 2.72 5.97 -1.19
CA LEU A 21 1.71 6.63 -0.37
C LEU A 21 2.20 8.06 -0.09
N PRO A 22 1.71 9.07 -0.82
CA PRO A 22 2.05 10.45 -0.55
C PRO A 22 1.21 11.02 0.58
N GLU A 23 1.83 11.81 1.44
CA GLU A 23 1.15 12.55 2.51
C GLU A 23 0.18 13.63 1.96
N ALA A 24 0.34 14.00 0.69
CA ALA A 24 -0.58 14.86 -0.06
C ALA A 24 -2.00 14.28 -0.20
N GLU A 25 -2.18 12.95 -0.10
CA GLU A 25 -3.51 12.33 -0.03
C GLU A 25 -4.19 12.56 1.33
N GLY A 26 -3.41 12.91 2.35
CA GLY A 26 -3.89 13.34 3.65
C GLY A 26 -4.05 14.86 3.75
N ASP A 27 -4.24 15.33 4.98
CA ASP A 27 -4.46 16.76 5.25
C ASP A 27 -3.17 17.53 5.54
N PHE A 28 -2.05 16.85 5.81
CA PHE A 28 -0.87 17.51 6.38
C PHE A 28 -0.28 18.55 5.43
N CYS A 29 0.10 18.16 4.20
CA CYS A 29 0.72 19.10 3.24
C CYS A 29 -0.21 20.27 2.91
N ARG A 30 -1.53 20.01 2.85
CA ARG A 30 -2.54 21.06 2.65
C ARG A 30 -2.62 22.02 3.83
N LYS A 31 -2.61 21.52 5.07
CA LYS A 31 -2.66 22.34 6.30
C LYS A 31 -1.38 23.14 6.52
N THR A 32 -0.22 22.61 6.11
CA THR A 32 1.08 23.27 6.24
C THR A 32 1.44 24.14 5.04
N ILE A 33 0.59 24.21 4.01
CA ILE A 33 0.80 24.97 2.77
C ILE A 33 2.12 24.58 2.10
N ILE A 34 2.40 23.28 2.10
CA ILE A 34 3.54 22.68 1.41
C ILE A 34 3.03 22.19 0.05
N ASP A 35 3.74 22.55 -1.01
CA ASP A 35 3.43 22.06 -2.35
C ASP A 35 3.51 20.51 -2.36
N PRO A 36 2.53 19.79 -2.95
CA PRO A 36 2.56 18.33 -3.02
C PRO A 36 3.84 17.74 -3.66
N ASP A 37 4.52 18.50 -4.52
CA ASP A 37 5.78 18.13 -5.15
C ASP A 37 7.03 18.55 -4.38
N ASP A 38 6.87 19.34 -3.31
CA ASP A 38 7.96 19.64 -2.39
C ASP A 38 8.35 18.36 -1.61
N PRO A 39 9.64 17.98 -1.55
CA PRO A 39 10.13 16.83 -0.76
C PRO A 39 9.74 16.85 0.72
N LYS A 40 9.38 18.01 1.28
CA LYS A 40 8.85 18.12 2.65
C LYS A 40 7.44 17.56 2.79
N CYS A 41 6.72 17.37 1.69
CA CYS A 41 5.49 16.60 1.66
C CYS A 41 5.85 15.12 1.53
N THR A 42 5.76 14.40 2.65
CA THR A 42 6.35 13.07 2.80
C THR A 42 5.79 12.09 1.77
N ARG A 43 6.64 11.22 1.22
CA ARG A 43 6.24 10.10 0.36
C ARG A 43 6.87 8.82 0.87
N LEU A 44 6.04 7.82 1.12
CA LEU A 44 6.48 6.49 1.54
C LEU A 44 6.26 5.50 0.39
N THR A 45 7.34 4.89 -0.09
CA THR A 45 7.30 3.93 -1.18
C THR A 45 7.69 2.54 -0.68
N PHE A 46 6.77 1.59 -0.83
CA PHE A 46 7.03 0.17 -0.65
C PHE A 46 7.37 -0.46 -1.98
N ILE A 47 8.35 -1.35 -2.00
CA ILE A 47 8.73 -2.15 -3.18
C ILE A 47 8.79 -3.60 -2.74
N GLY A 48 8.22 -4.48 -3.54
CA GLY A 48 8.28 -5.91 -3.25
C GLY A 48 7.46 -6.73 -4.23
N ASN A 49 7.10 -7.93 -3.80
CA ASN A 49 6.42 -8.91 -4.63
C ASN A 49 4.95 -9.03 -4.26
N MET A 50 4.07 -8.86 -5.24
CA MET A 50 2.64 -9.10 -5.11
C MET A 50 2.34 -10.59 -5.20
N VAL A 51 1.70 -11.14 -4.17
CA VAL A 51 1.32 -12.56 -4.09
C VAL A 51 -0.15 -12.69 -3.77
N THR A 52 -0.76 -13.80 -4.22
CA THR A 52 -2.12 -14.15 -3.80
C THR A 52 -2.13 -14.50 -2.32
N VAL A 53 -3.16 -14.03 -1.60
CA VAL A 53 -3.33 -14.34 -0.18
C VAL A 53 -3.73 -15.80 -0.05
N PRO A 54 -3.03 -16.59 0.78
CA PRO A 54 -3.34 -18.00 0.94
C PRO A 54 -4.59 -18.18 1.82
N PRO A 55 -5.28 -19.33 1.75
CA PRO A 55 -6.56 -19.54 2.44
C PRO A 55 -6.50 -19.32 3.96
N GLU A 56 -5.37 -19.64 4.59
CA GLU A 56 -5.16 -19.50 6.04
C GLU A 56 -5.18 -18.04 6.55
N GLU A 57 -4.81 -17.08 5.70
CA GLU A 57 -4.77 -15.65 6.04
C GLU A 57 -6.04 -14.91 5.60
N LEU A 58 -6.92 -15.58 4.86
CA LEU A 58 -8.01 -14.95 4.12
C LEU A 58 -9.00 -14.19 5.01
N GLU A 59 -9.37 -14.76 6.16
CA GLU A 59 -10.32 -14.12 7.08
C GLU A 59 -9.72 -12.88 7.74
N SER A 60 -8.43 -12.91 8.09
CA SER A 60 -7.71 -11.77 8.65
C SER A 60 -7.62 -10.62 7.63
N VAL A 61 -7.29 -10.94 6.38
CA VAL A 61 -7.23 -9.95 5.29
C VAL A 61 -8.61 -9.38 4.98
N LYS A 62 -9.67 -10.20 4.94
CA LYS A 62 -11.05 -9.71 4.76
C LYS A 62 -11.43 -8.75 5.86
N GLN A 63 -11.14 -9.08 7.12
CA GLN A 63 -11.46 -8.21 8.26
C GLN A 63 -10.71 -6.88 8.15
N ALA A 64 -9.40 -6.91 7.90
CA ALA A 64 -8.58 -5.72 7.72
C ALA A 64 -9.10 -4.84 6.57
N LEU A 65 -9.35 -5.43 5.39
CA LEU A 65 -9.79 -4.67 4.23
C LEU A 65 -11.20 -4.09 4.40
N PHE A 66 -12.16 -4.89 4.89
CA PHE A 66 -13.54 -4.45 5.04
C PHE A 66 -13.76 -3.46 6.20
N SER A 67 -12.86 -3.45 7.19
CA SER A 67 -12.88 -2.40 8.22
C SER A 67 -12.61 -1.02 7.64
N ARG A 68 -11.78 -0.92 6.59
CA ARG A 68 -11.44 0.34 5.90
C ARG A 68 -12.34 0.61 4.69
N HIS A 69 -12.76 -0.44 3.98
CA HIS A 69 -13.56 -0.35 2.76
C HIS A 69 -14.82 -1.25 2.83
N PRO A 70 -15.82 -0.89 3.65
CA PRO A 70 -17.00 -1.73 3.88
C PRO A 70 -17.84 -1.96 2.61
N ILE A 71 -17.76 -1.04 1.64
CA ILE A 71 -18.46 -1.15 0.35
C ILE A 71 -18.04 -2.39 -0.45
N MET A 72 -16.81 -2.88 -0.27
CA MET A 72 -16.29 -4.06 -0.99
C MET A 72 -17.06 -5.33 -0.64
N ARG A 73 -17.75 -5.40 0.51
CA ARG A 73 -18.61 -6.53 0.88
C ARG A 73 -19.82 -6.69 -0.05
N LYS A 74 -20.24 -5.59 -0.69
CA LYS A 74 -21.39 -5.53 -1.60
C LYS A 74 -20.98 -5.64 -3.07
N TRP A 75 -19.69 -5.85 -3.34
CA TRP A 75 -19.22 -5.99 -4.71
C TRP A 75 -19.82 -7.23 -5.39
N PRO A 76 -20.10 -7.14 -6.70
CA PRO A 76 -20.80 -8.19 -7.42
C PRO A 76 -19.92 -9.44 -7.56
N ARG A 77 -20.46 -10.61 -7.20
CA ARG A 77 -19.68 -11.86 -7.07
C ARG A 77 -19.20 -12.47 -8.39
N ASN A 78 -19.80 -12.08 -9.51
CA ASN A 78 -19.52 -12.58 -10.86
C ASN A 78 -18.14 -12.17 -11.42
N TYR A 79 -17.35 -11.38 -10.69
CA TYR A 79 -16.01 -10.96 -11.08
C TYR A 79 -14.89 -11.79 -10.43
N GLU A 80 -15.22 -12.87 -9.71
CA GLU A 80 -14.24 -13.80 -9.14
C GLU A 80 -13.16 -13.08 -8.30
N TRP A 81 -13.63 -12.25 -7.36
CA TRP A 81 -12.75 -11.45 -6.52
C TRP A 81 -11.83 -12.33 -5.66
N PHE A 82 -10.55 -11.99 -5.65
CA PHE A 82 -9.54 -12.57 -4.79
C PHE A 82 -8.68 -11.48 -4.13
N PHE A 83 -7.90 -11.86 -3.11
CA PHE A 83 -7.04 -10.95 -2.38
C PHE A 83 -5.57 -11.16 -2.75
N MET A 84 -4.83 -10.07 -2.87
CA MET A 84 -3.38 -10.08 -3.01
C MET A 84 -2.76 -9.27 -1.88
N LYS A 85 -1.54 -9.64 -1.48
CA LYS A 85 -0.71 -8.89 -0.53
C LYS A 85 0.65 -8.59 -1.16
N MET A 86 1.31 -7.54 -0.69
CA MET A 86 2.69 -7.25 -1.04
C MET A 86 3.61 -7.85 0.03
N ASN A 87 4.51 -8.73 -0.37
CA ASN A 87 5.66 -9.10 0.42
C ASN A 87 6.71 -8.00 0.22
N ILE A 88 6.83 -7.11 1.19
CA ILE A 88 7.69 -5.92 1.13
C ILE A 88 9.15 -6.36 1.22
N GLU A 89 9.98 -5.84 0.30
CA GLU A 89 11.44 -6.08 0.26
C GLU A 89 12.21 -4.80 0.55
N HIS A 90 11.73 -3.66 0.06
CA HIS A 90 12.34 -2.35 0.30
C HIS A 90 11.29 -1.32 0.72
N ILE A 91 11.70 -0.42 1.62
CA ILE A 91 10.89 0.69 2.09
C ILE A 91 11.72 1.96 1.94
N TRP A 92 11.21 2.91 1.18
CA TRP A 92 11.85 4.16 0.83
C TRP A 92 11.02 5.32 1.37
N LEU A 93 11.63 6.17 2.17
CA LEU A 93 11.01 7.36 2.73
C LEU A 93 11.65 8.60 2.12
N GLN A 94 10.85 9.48 1.56
CA GLN A 94 11.26 10.82 1.14
C GLN A 94 10.48 11.83 1.98
N ASP A 95 11.13 12.44 2.96
CA ASP A 95 10.54 13.36 3.95
C ASP A 95 11.27 14.71 4.04
N TRP A 96 12.44 14.83 3.40
CA TRP A 96 13.21 16.06 3.36
C TRP A 96 14.08 16.17 2.11
N TYR A 97 14.73 17.33 1.94
CA TYR A 97 15.80 17.49 0.96
C TYR A 97 17.00 16.60 1.31
N GLY A 98 17.65 16.02 0.30
CA GLY A 98 18.82 15.15 0.49
C GLY A 98 18.63 13.73 -0.01
N GLY A 99 17.43 13.37 -0.47
CA GLY A 99 17.17 12.10 -1.16
C GLY A 99 16.22 11.20 -0.39
N ILE A 100 16.42 9.88 -0.55
CA ILE A 100 15.55 8.85 0.01
C ILE A 100 16.27 8.18 1.19
N THR A 101 15.57 8.07 2.31
CA THR A 101 15.96 7.26 3.46
C THR A 101 15.46 5.83 3.26
N ILE A 102 16.34 4.85 3.41
CA ILE A 102 15.99 3.43 3.34
C ILE A 102 15.63 2.94 4.75
N ILE A 103 14.41 2.44 4.92
CA ILE A 103 13.91 1.89 6.19
C ILE A 103 14.01 0.36 6.13
N THR A 104 14.51 -0.27 7.18
CA THR A 104 14.55 -1.73 7.26
C THR A 104 13.15 -2.29 7.57
N LEU A 105 12.87 -3.52 7.13
CA LEU A 105 11.62 -4.20 7.45
C LEU A 105 11.42 -4.33 8.97
N GLU A 106 12.50 -4.59 9.71
CA GLU A 106 12.46 -4.73 11.16
C GLU A 106 12.03 -3.43 11.85
N GLU A 107 12.60 -2.29 11.45
CA GLU A 107 12.19 -0.98 11.98
C GLU A 107 10.73 -0.66 11.66
N TYR A 108 10.32 -0.92 10.42
CA TYR A 108 8.93 -0.65 10.00
C TYR A 108 7.91 -1.50 10.77
N PHE A 109 8.16 -2.81 10.90
CA PHE A 109 7.22 -3.70 11.60
C PHE A 109 7.26 -3.56 13.14
N LYS A 110 8.33 -2.99 13.70
CA LYS A 110 8.39 -2.63 15.14
C LYS A 110 7.73 -1.29 15.46
N ALA A 111 7.56 -0.42 14.46
CA ALA A 111 6.97 0.90 14.68
C ALA A 111 5.51 0.79 15.15
N VAL A 112 5.13 1.69 16.07
CA VAL A 112 3.75 1.81 16.54
C VAL A 112 3.07 2.92 15.75
N PRO A 113 2.00 2.62 14.99
CA PRO A 113 1.25 3.66 14.28
C PRO A 113 0.71 4.70 15.26
N SER A 114 0.95 5.99 14.97
CA SER A 114 0.34 7.06 15.74
C SER A 114 -1.18 7.02 15.59
N LYS A 115 -1.90 7.22 16.70
CA LYS A 115 -3.35 7.43 16.68
C LYS A 115 -3.60 8.88 16.28
N THR A 116 -3.75 9.12 14.99
CA THR A 116 -4.18 10.42 14.46
C THR A 116 -5.60 10.32 13.93
#